data_AF-A0A1R1QPS5-F1
#
_entry.id   AF-A0A1R1QPS5-F1
#
_cell.length_a   1.000
_cell.length_b   1.000
_cell.length_c   1.000
_cell.angle_alpha   90.00
_cell.angle_beta   90.00
_cell.angle_gamma   90.00
#
_symmetry.space_group_name_H-M   'P 1'
#
loop_
_entity.id
_entity.type
_entity.pdbx_description
1 polymer ?
#
loop_
_entity_poly.entity_id
_entity_poly.type
_entity_poly.pdbx_seq_one_letter_code
_entity_poly.pdbx_strand_id
1 'polypeptide(L)'
;MSGYSLSVYTNPGIVDGNYGPHVGFFYPNYDFPQHIDFYTPHTDNLDLNDSDVAYARLKSIFNLVRGVFSILNYPKVWEDGKLNYDHGTHWSKPTWRKHPLFSHIEKQNPFDDEISLKLTNKEQSKGRFATFFQLVVDHSHIRDVMNLYVDAIDNNELMYINAYKIYETIKTDLGISGRKQEEQLNSLDIPLNLKRNMNKIKSSTKLLNNDGGIFYKRHGHNPFNPENPKSEEELNQLNHIKDHMKELVYEWFKYNIEKKERSK
;
A
#
# COMPACT_ATOMS: atom_id res chain seq x y z
N MET A 1 23.12 -14.23 10.42
CA MET A 1 22.20 -13.16 10.86
C MET A 1 20.86 -13.84 11.05
N SER A 2 20.20 -13.65 12.19
CA SER A 2 18.87 -14.24 12.43
C SER A 2 17.78 -13.24 12.07
N GLY A 3 16.63 -13.70 11.61
CA GLY A 3 15.53 -12.81 11.25
C GLY A 3 14.27 -13.52 10.79
N TYR A 4 13.15 -12.81 10.80
CA TYR A 4 11.87 -13.32 10.32
C TYR A 4 11.67 -13.06 8.83
N SER A 5 11.07 -14.01 8.13
CA SER A 5 10.58 -13.85 6.76
C SER A 5 9.11 -14.27 6.63
N LEU A 6 8.39 -13.60 5.73
CA LEU A 6 7.01 -13.91 5.39
C LEU A 6 6.98 -14.52 3.99
N SER A 7 6.42 -15.71 3.84
CA SER A 7 6.25 -16.32 2.53
C SER A 7 5.10 -15.68 1.76
N VAL A 8 5.32 -15.45 0.47
CA VAL A 8 4.39 -14.83 -0.46
C VAL A 8 4.22 -15.69 -1.72
N TYR A 9 3.06 -15.59 -2.34
CA TYR A 9 2.77 -16.12 -3.66
C TYR A 9 2.86 -15.02 -4.70
N THR A 10 3.52 -15.32 -5.82
CA THR A 10 3.52 -14.47 -7.02
C THR A 10 3.13 -15.30 -8.23
N ASN A 11 2.76 -14.61 -9.32
CA ASN A 11 2.62 -15.27 -10.61
C ASN A 11 3.97 -15.93 -10.99
N PRO A 12 4.01 -17.19 -11.45
CA PRO A 12 5.25 -17.85 -11.84
C PRO A 12 5.93 -17.06 -12.96
N GLY A 13 7.11 -16.49 -12.69
CA GLY A 13 7.89 -15.70 -13.66
C GLY A 13 8.61 -14.47 -13.12
N ILE A 14 8.37 -14.08 -11.85
CA ILE A 14 9.09 -12.97 -11.20
C ILE A 14 9.81 -13.57 -10.00
N VAL A 15 11.12 -13.74 -10.15
CA VAL A 15 11.85 -14.73 -9.33
C VAL A 15 12.75 -14.10 -8.28
N ASP A 16 13.28 -12.90 -8.49
CA ASP A 16 14.15 -12.26 -7.49
C ASP A 16 14.09 -10.74 -7.59
N GLY A 17 14.03 -10.07 -6.44
CA GLY A 17 14.01 -8.62 -6.37
C GLY A 17 14.55 -8.11 -5.03
N ASN A 18 15.75 -7.53 -5.06
CA ASN A 18 16.24 -6.71 -3.96
C ASN A 18 15.79 -5.27 -4.23
N TYR A 19 14.76 -4.83 -3.52
CA TYR A 19 14.12 -3.53 -3.72
C TYR A 19 14.71 -2.44 -2.83
N GLY A 20 15.94 -2.65 -2.36
CA GLY A 20 16.65 -1.81 -1.43
C GLY A 20 17.20 -2.64 -0.27
N PRO A 21 18.09 -2.08 0.54
CA PRO A 21 18.82 -2.83 1.57
C PRO A 21 17.92 -3.46 2.65
N HIS A 22 16.61 -3.22 2.60
CA HIS A 22 15.66 -3.58 3.61
C HIS A 22 14.44 -4.38 3.12
N VAL A 23 14.29 -4.59 1.81
CA VAL A 23 13.17 -5.37 1.26
C VAL A 23 13.71 -6.24 0.16
N GLY A 24 13.80 -7.53 0.42
CA GLY A 24 14.15 -8.51 -0.58
C GLY A 24 13.08 -9.58 -0.70
N PHE A 25 12.80 -9.96 -1.93
CA PHE A 25 12.04 -11.14 -2.28
C PHE A 25 13.07 -12.18 -2.71
N PHE A 26 13.15 -13.28 -1.97
CA PHE A 26 14.16 -14.31 -2.15
C PHE A 26 13.52 -15.64 -2.46
N TYR A 27 14.17 -16.42 -3.32
CA TYR A 27 13.87 -17.83 -3.50
C TYR A 27 14.71 -18.71 -2.56
N PRO A 28 14.11 -19.51 -1.68
CA PRO A 28 14.81 -20.58 -1.01
C PRO A 28 14.67 -21.83 -1.88
N ASN A 29 15.62 -22.12 -2.76
CA ASN A 29 15.60 -23.42 -3.44
C ASN A 29 16.75 -24.31 -2.99
N TYR A 30 16.40 -25.51 -2.56
CA TYR A 30 17.25 -26.65 -2.86
C TYR A 30 16.65 -27.64 -3.86
N ASP A 31 15.32 -27.74 -4.13
CA ASP A 31 14.78 -28.62 -5.21
C ASP A 31 13.26 -28.45 -5.59
N PHE A 32 12.68 -27.23 -5.52
CA PHE A 32 11.29 -26.80 -5.87
C PHE A 32 10.15 -27.41 -5.01
N PRO A 33 9.12 -26.64 -4.59
CA PRO A 33 8.36 -25.63 -5.33
C PRO A 33 8.46 -24.20 -4.80
N GLN A 34 7.97 -23.31 -5.66
CA GLN A 34 8.13 -21.88 -5.73
C GLN A 34 7.55 -21.11 -4.53
N HIS A 35 8.40 -20.70 -3.59
CA HIS A 35 8.03 -19.76 -2.54
C HIS A 35 8.96 -18.55 -2.58
N ILE A 36 8.38 -17.37 -2.50
CA ILE A 36 9.14 -16.14 -2.39
C ILE A 36 9.04 -15.71 -0.94
N ASP A 37 10.20 -15.60 -0.29
CA ASP A 37 10.28 -15.12 1.07
C ASP A 37 10.63 -13.64 1.05
N PHE A 38 9.77 -12.85 1.67
CA PHE A 38 10.03 -11.45 1.94
C PHE A 38 10.94 -11.35 3.18
N TYR A 39 12.15 -10.82 3.02
CA TYR A 39 13.08 -10.53 4.11
C TYR A 39 13.26 -9.03 4.27
N THR A 40 13.23 -8.61 5.53
CA THR A 40 13.50 -7.24 5.92
C THR A 40 14.32 -7.19 7.21
N PRO A 41 15.42 -6.43 7.27
CA PRO A 41 16.21 -6.22 8.47
C PRO A 41 15.45 -5.40 9.54
N HIS A 42 14.20 -5.00 9.28
CA HIS A 42 13.28 -4.46 10.30
C HIS A 42 12.82 -5.52 11.34
N THR A 43 13.16 -6.81 11.14
CA THR A 43 12.82 -7.92 12.05
C THR A 43 14.01 -8.54 12.78
N ASP A 44 15.24 -8.06 12.53
CA ASP A 44 16.46 -8.64 13.12
C ASP A 44 16.56 -8.41 14.65
N ASN A 45 15.69 -7.57 15.22
CA ASN A 45 15.63 -7.27 16.66
C ASN A 45 14.53 -8.04 17.41
N LEU A 46 13.73 -8.86 16.71
CA LEU A 46 12.65 -9.64 17.33
C LEU A 46 13.13 -11.06 17.60
N ASP A 47 12.97 -11.53 18.83
CA ASP A 47 13.31 -12.89 19.21
C ASP A 47 12.22 -13.86 18.77
N LEU A 48 12.52 -15.17 18.74
CA LEU A 48 11.57 -16.23 18.31
C LEU A 48 10.18 -16.15 18.99
N ASN A 49 10.11 -15.62 20.22
CA ASN A 49 8.88 -15.48 21.00
C ASN A 49 7.98 -14.33 20.55
N ASP A 50 8.49 -13.43 19.70
CA ASP A 50 7.78 -12.25 19.21
C ASP A 50 7.09 -12.52 17.86
N SER A 51 6.76 -13.78 17.57
CA SER A 51 6.22 -14.23 16.28
C SER A 51 4.93 -13.50 15.87
N ASP A 52 4.05 -13.16 16.82
CA ASP A 52 2.82 -12.41 16.58
C ASP A 52 3.11 -10.98 16.12
N VAL A 53 4.09 -10.33 16.74
CA VAL A 53 4.55 -8.97 16.40
C VAL A 53 5.28 -9.00 15.06
N ALA A 54 6.18 -9.96 14.87
CA ALA A 54 6.92 -10.16 13.63
C ALA A 54 5.97 -10.37 12.43
N TYR A 55 4.94 -11.22 12.60
CA TYR A 55 3.92 -11.41 11.58
C TYR A 55 3.18 -10.10 11.27
N ALA A 56 2.70 -9.38 12.29
CA ALA A 56 1.99 -8.11 12.11
C ALA A 56 2.85 -7.06 11.39
N ARG A 57 4.13 -6.95 11.74
CA ARG A 57 5.10 -6.06 11.11
C ARG A 57 5.33 -6.42 9.65
N LEU A 58 5.70 -7.67 9.38
CA LEU A 58 5.97 -8.15 8.01
C LEU A 58 4.74 -8.01 7.13
N LYS A 59 3.55 -8.30 7.66
CA LYS A 59 2.28 -8.07 6.97
C LYS A 59 2.08 -6.60 6.60
N SER A 60 2.32 -5.69 7.53
CA SER A 60 2.19 -4.25 7.30
C SER A 60 3.16 -3.77 6.22
N ILE A 61 4.43 -4.17 6.28
CA ILE A 61 5.43 -3.82 5.27
C ILE A 61 5.04 -4.41 3.90
N PHE A 62 4.63 -5.68 3.87
CA PHE A 62 4.17 -6.34 2.66
C PHE A 62 2.98 -5.63 2.02
N ASN A 63 2.02 -5.16 2.82
CA ASN A 63 0.90 -4.36 2.32
C ASN A 63 1.38 -3.06 1.68
N LEU A 64 2.35 -2.35 2.28
CA LEU A 64 2.93 -1.14 1.69
C LEU A 64 3.63 -1.45 0.36
N VAL A 65 4.38 -2.56 0.28
CA VAL A 65 5.02 -3.02 -0.96
C VAL A 65 3.98 -3.34 -2.03
N ARG A 66 2.91 -4.06 -1.68
CA ARG A 66 1.78 -4.33 -2.59
C ARG A 66 1.15 -3.05 -3.12
N GLY A 67 0.97 -2.06 -2.26
CA GLY A 67 0.45 -0.76 -2.63
C GLY A 67 1.33 -0.07 -3.67
N VAL A 68 2.65 0.00 -3.44
CA VAL A 68 3.61 0.56 -4.40
C VAL A 68 3.64 -0.24 -5.72
N PHE A 69 3.63 -1.57 -5.65
CA PHE A 69 3.54 -2.42 -6.85
C PHE A 69 2.29 -2.09 -7.66
N SER A 70 1.14 -1.98 -7.01
CA SER A 70 -0.13 -1.72 -7.66
C SER A 70 -0.12 -0.39 -8.42
N ILE A 71 0.35 0.70 -7.80
CA ILE A 71 0.41 2.01 -8.46
C ILE A 71 1.49 2.09 -9.56
N LEU A 72 2.52 1.25 -9.48
CA LEU A 72 3.57 1.15 -10.51
C LEU A 72 3.23 0.15 -11.63
N ASN A 73 2.05 -0.47 -11.61
CA ASN A 73 1.65 -1.54 -12.53
C ASN A 73 2.57 -2.77 -12.49
N TYR A 74 3.20 -3.04 -11.35
CA TYR A 74 3.92 -4.28 -11.15
C TYR A 74 2.95 -5.44 -10.88
N PRO A 75 3.35 -6.68 -11.17
CA PRO A 75 2.47 -7.83 -11.01
C PRO A 75 2.04 -8.03 -9.55
N LYS A 76 0.83 -8.55 -9.37
CA LYS A 76 0.25 -8.72 -8.02
C LYS A 76 1.02 -9.78 -7.24
N VAL A 77 1.26 -9.48 -5.98
CA VAL A 77 1.84 -10.40 -4.98
C VAL A 77 0.84 -10.57 -3.84
N TRP A 78 0.75 -11.78 -3.29
CA TRP A 78 -0.17 -12.16 -2.22
C TRP A 78 0.60 -12.84 -1.08
N GLU A 79 0.18 -12.67 0.17
CA GLU A 79 0.84 -13.43 1.25
C GLU A 79 0.35 -14.88 1.28
N ASP A 80 1.21 -15.80 1.71
CA ASP A 80 0.84 -17.19 2.04
C ASP A 80 0.47 -17.33 3.53
N GLY A 81 0.73 -16.31 4.35
CA GLY A 81 0.53 -16.38 5.80
C GLY A 81 1.50 -17.32 6.53
N LYS A 82 2.52 -17.85 5.84
CA LYS A 82 3.57 -18.65 6.49
C LYS A 82 4.70 -17.73 6.95
N LEU A 83 5.04 -17.86 8.23
CA LEU A 83 6.13 -17.15 8.87
C LEU A 83 7.29 -18.12 9.07
N ASN A 84 8.49 -17.72 8.66
CA ASN A 84 9.73 -18.46 8.92
C ASN A 84 10.66 -17.59 9.77
N TYR A 85 11.51 -18.24 10.57
CA TYR A 85 12.56 -17.59 11.33
C TYR A 85 13.89 -18.26 11.00
N ASP A 86 14.83 -17.49 10.46
CA ASP A 86 16.21 -17.92 10.25
C ASP A 86 16.99 -17.72 11.54
N HIS A 87 17.59 -18.78 12.07
CA HIS A 87 18.51 -18.73 13.20
C HIS A 87 19.96 -18.39 12.77
N GLY A 88 20.19 -18.12 11.48
CA GLY A 88 21.49 -17.93 10.85
C GLY A 88 22.21 -19.24 10.50
N THR A 89 21.68 -20.38 10.96
CA THR A 89 22.24 -21.73 10.72
C THR A 89 21.18 -22.75 10.28
N HIS A 90 19.91 -22.47 10.59
CA HIS A 90 18.77 -23.32 10.27
C HIS A 90 17.48 -22.49 10.34
N TRP A 91 16.42 -23.00 9.74
CA TRP A 91 15.11 -22.36 9.70
C TRP A 91 14.15 -23.00 10.69
N SER A 92 13.31 -22.20 11.34
CA SER A 92 12.16 -22.65 12.09
C SER A 92 10.86 -22.04 11.55
N LYS A 93 9.73 -22.68 11.85
CA LYS A 93 8.39 -22.26 11.45
C LYS A 93 7.59 -21.90 12.70
N PRO A 94 7.83 -20.73 13.30
CA PRO A 94 7.16 -20.34 14.52
C PRO A 94 5.65 -20.25 14.31
N THR A 95 4.89 -20.66 15.33
CA THR A 95 3.46 -20.42 15.36
C THR A 95 3.21 -18.94 15.65
N TRP A 96 2.19 -18.37 15.01
CA TRP A 96 1.77 -16.99 15.22
C TRP A 96 0.24 -16.94 15.29
N ARG A 97 -0.28 -15.88 15.88
CA ARG A 97 -1.70 -15.58 16.01
C ARG A 97 -1.94 -14.15 15.57
N LYS A 98 -3.04 -13.96 14.83
CA LYS A 98 -3.46 -12.61 14.44
C LYS A 98 -3.95 -11.84 15.67
N HIS A 99 -3.15 -10.90 16.15
CA HIS A 99 -3.54 -10.01 17.24
C HIS A 99 -3.97 -8.64 16.67
N PRO A 100 -5.22 -8.17 16.91
CA PRO A 100 -5.70 -6.89 16.37
C PRO A 100 -4.87 -5.69 16.82
N LEU A 101 -4.40 -5.69 18.08
CA LEU A 101 -3.56 -4.61 18.61
C LEU A 101 -2.23 -4.47 17.86
N PHE A 102 -1.47 -5.57 17.71
CA PHE A 102 -0.21 -5.54 16.96
C PHE A 102 -0.44 -5.17 15.50
N SER A 103 -1.50 -5.69 14.89
CA SER A 103 -1.89 -5.30 13.52
C SER A 103 -2.15 -3.81 13.40
N HIS A 104 -2.76 -3.18 14.41
CA HIS A 104 -3.02 -1.73 14.42
C HIS A 104 -1.75 -0.92 14.60
N ILE A 105 -0.92 -1.27 15.59
CA ILE A 105 0.34 -0.57 15.89
C ILE A 105 1.29 -0.63 14.69
N GLU A 106 1.55 -1.83 14.17
CA GLU A 106 2.48 -2.04 13.07
C GLU A 106 1.98 -1.41 11.76
N LYS A 107 0.66 -1.22 11.60
CA LYS A 107 0.11 -0.53 10.44
C LYS A 107 0.40 0.98 10.46
N GLN A 108 0.48 1.60 11.64
CA GLN A 108 0.79 3.04 11.76
C GLN A 108 2.25 3.31 11.36
N ASN A 109 3.18 2.50 11.87
CA ASN A 109 4.58 2.56 11.48
C ASN A 109 5.27 1.20 11.74
N PRO A 110 5.55 0.41 10.69
CA PRO A 110 6.28 -0.84 10.84
C PRO A 110 7.81 -0.67 10.78
N PHE A 111 8.31 0.57 10.76
CA PHE A 111 9.72 0.89 10.61
C PHE A 111 10.30 1.42 11.93
N ASP A 112 11.42 0.86 12.39
CA ASP A 112 12.13 1.35 13.57
C ASP A 112 12.83 2.70 13.29
N ASP A 113 12.86 3.61 14.28
CA ASP A 113 13.36 4.99 14.17
C ASP A 113 14.82 5.10 13.67
N GLU A 114 15.69 4.19 14.08
CA GLU A 114 17.10 4.13 13.68
C GLU A 114 17.26 3.83 12.17
N ILE A 115 16.23 3.25 11.55
CA ILE A 115 16.26 2.80 10.16
C ILE A 115 15.81 3.92 9.21
N SER A 116 14.86 4.77 9.62
CA SER A 116 14.55 6.02 8.89
C SER A 116 15.81 6.87 8.68
N LEU A 117 16.69 6.91 9.70
CA LEU A 117 18.01 7.55 9.62
C LEU A 117 18.98 6.83 8.66
N LYS A 118 19.07 5.50 8.70
CA LYS A 118 19.96 4.71 7.80
C LYS A 118 19.54 4.76 6.34
N LEU A 119 18.24 4.81 6.05
CA LEU A 119 17.69 4.93 4.71
C LEU A 119 17.94 6.31 4.08
N THR A 120 17.90 7.36 4.88
CA THR A 120 18.18 8.74 4.43
C THR A 120 19.64 8.92 4.01
N ASN A 121 20.56 8.11 4.57
CA ASN A 121 22.01 8.27 4.42
C ASN A 121 22.66 7.41 3.33
N LYS A 122 22.04 6.31 2.86
CA LYS A 122 22.59 5.52 1.75
C LYS A 122 22.29 6.21 0.41
N GLU A 123 23.33 6.46 -0.39
CA GLU A 123 23.20 6.94 -1.76
C GLU A 123 22.09 6.16 -2.49
N GLN A 124 21.09 6.91 -2.94
CA GLN A 124 19.75 6.42 -3.21
C GLN A 124 19.73 5.25 -4.20
N SER A 125 19.02 4.19 -3.80
CA SER A 125 18.62 3.08 -4.66
C SER A 125 18.15 3.56 -6.03
N LYS A 126 18.79 3.05 -7.09
CA LYS A 126 18.46 3.41 -8.48
C LYS A 126 17.23 2.61 -8.91
N GLY A 127 16.03 3.22 -8.85
CA GLY A 127 14.84 2.58 -9.41
C GLY A 127 13.51 3.18 -8.92
N ARG A 128 12.50 3.18 -9.79
CA ARG A 128 11.18 3.80 -9.52
C ARG A 128 10.52 3.23 -8.27
N PHE A 129 10.53 1.92 -8.07
CA PHE A 129 9.97 1.31 -6.86
C PHE A 129 10.67 1.82 -5.61
N ALA A 130 12.00 1.81 -5.60
CA ALA A 130 12.75 2.14 -4.41
C ALA A 130 12.58 3.62 -4.03
N THR A 131 12.49 4.53 -5.02
CA THR A 131 12.13 5.93 -4.79
C THR A 131 10.73 6.10 -4.18
N PHE A 132 9.73 5.38 -4.71
CA PHE A 132 8.36 5.45 -4.19
C PHE A 132 8.25 4.84 -2.79
N PHE A 133 8.90 3.70 -2.56
CA PHE A 133 8.90 3.04 -1.27
C PHE A 133 9.65 3.86 -0.22
N GLN A 134 10.74 4.53 -0.60
CA GLN A 134 11.45 5.46 0.28
C GLN A 134 10.54 6.59 0.77
N LEU A 135 9.69 7.14 -0.10
CA LEU A 135 8.70 8.14 0.33
C LEU A 135 7.74 7.62 1.40
N VAL A 136 7.30 6.36 1.28
CA VAL A 136 6.42 5.69 2.27
C VAL A 136 7.13 5.52 3.61
N VAL A 137 8.43 5.22 3.59
CA VAL A 137 9.21 5.09 4.83
C VAL A 137 9.41 6.47 5.49
N ASP A 138 9.81 7.46 4.70
CA ASP A 138 10.18 8.81 5.17
C ASP A 138 8.99 9.61 5.73
N HIS A 139 7.79 9.44 5.16
CA HIS A 139 6.67 10.34 5.43
C HIS A 139 5.43 9.57 5.91
N SER A 140 5.02 9.83 7.16
CA SER A 140 3.84 9.21 7.78
C SER A 140 2.56 9.45 6.98
N HIS A 141 2.33 10.67 6.49
CA HIS A 141 1.13 10.99 5.70
C HIS A 141 1.09 10.24 4.35
N ILE A 142 2.25 10.00 3.71
CA ILE A 142 2.35 9.19 2.49
C ILE A 142 2.03 7.72 2.82
N ARG A 143 2.55 7.22 3.95
CA ARG A 143 2.26 5.87 4.45
C ARG A 143 0.78 5.68 4.77
N ASP A 144 0.13 6.66 5.39
CA ASP A 144 -1.31 6.61 5.69
C ASP A 144 -2.15 6.55 4.42
N VAL A 145 -1.83 7.38 3.41
CA VAL A 145 -2.50 7.32 2.09
C VAL A 145 -2.30 5.95 1.45
N MET A 146 -1.10 5.38 1.53
CA MET A 146 -0.81 4.05 0.98
C MET A 146 -1.61 2.95 1.70
N ASN A 147 -1.69 3.00 3.03
CA ASN A 147 -2.50 2.08 3.83
C ASN A 147 -3.99 2.16 3.46
N LEU A 148 -4.53 3.39 3.34
CA LEU A 148 -5.91 3.61 2.90
C LEU A 148 -6.14 3.08 1.48
N TYR A 149 -5.17 3.26 0.58
CA TYR A 149 -5.24 2.77 -0.80
C TYR A 149 -5.28 1.25 -0.85
N VAL A 150 -4.39 0.57 -0.12
CA VAL A 150 -4.34 -0.90 -0.04
C VAL A 150 -5.66 -1.44 0.55
N ASP A 151 -6.15 -0.85 1.63
CA ASP A 151 -7.44 -1.23 2.21
C ASP A 151 -8.59 -1.04 1.21
N ALA A 152 -8.56 0.03 0.40
CA ALA A 152 -9.61 0.33 -0.58
C ALA A 152 -9.64 -0.67 -1.75
N ILE A 153 -8.48 -1.15 -2.21
CA ILE A 153 -8.41 -2.11 -3.30
C ILE A 153 -8.75 -3.53 -2.85
N ASP A 154 -8.42 -3.88 -1.60
CA ASP A 154 -8.67 -5.19 -1.00
C ASP A 154 -10.09 -5.31 -0.42
N ASN A 155 -10.70 -4.21 0.05
CA ASN A 155 -12.05 -4.20 0.63
C ASN A 155 -12.98 -3.21 -0.08
N ASN A 156 -13.91 -3.74 -0.88
CA ASN A 156 -14.87 -2.95 -1.63
C ASN A 156 -15.83 -2.15 -0.74
N GLU A 157 -16.17 -2.64 0.46
CA GLU A 157 -17.08 -1.96 1.39
C GLU A 157 -16.45 -0.66 1.91
N LEU A 158 -15.13 -0.68 2.15
CA LEU A 158 -14.37 0.49 2.61
C LEU A 158 -13.81 1.34 1.48
N MET A 159 -13.85 0.86 0.23
CA MET A 159 -13.27 1.52 -0.94
C MET A 159 -13.68 2.99 -1.03
N TYR A 160 -14.96 3.23 -0.85
CA TYR A 160 -15.58 4.53 -0.94
C TYR A 160 -15.11 5.51 0.16
N ILE A 161 -15.13 5.05 1.41
CA ILE A 161 -14.67 5.83 2.57
C ILE A 161 -13.17 6.14 2.42
N ASN A 162 -12.40 5.16 2.00
CA ASN A 162 -10.95 5.30 1.83
C ASN A 162 -10.60 6.20 0.64
N ALA A 163 -11.31 6.12 -0.48
CA ALA A 163 -11.15 7.02 -1.63
C ALA A 163 -11.31 8.49 -1.21
N TYR A 164 -12.34 8.77 -0.41
CA TYR A 164 -12.60 10.09 0.13
C TYR A 164 -11.49 10.55 1.08
N LYS A 165 -11.05 9.69 2.01
CA LYS A 165 -9.94 10.02 2.92
C LYS A 165 -8.64 10.29 2.18
N ILE A 166 -8.32 9.52 1.14
CA ILE A 166 -7.16 9.75 0.27
C ILE A 166 -7.27 11.13 -0.38
N TYR A 167 -8.42 11.44 -0.99
CA TYR A 167 -8.67 12.73 -1.62
C TYR A 167 -8.50 13.90 -0.64
N GLU A 168 -9.11 13.82 0.55
CA GLU A 168 -9.00 14.87 1.57
C GLU A 168 -7.58 15.04 2.10
N THR A 169 -6.85 13.93 2.27
CA THR A 169 -5.44 13.96 2.71
C THR A 169 -4.57 14.66 1.68
N ILE A 170 -4.68 14.27 0.40
CA ILE A 170 -3.93 14.91 -0.71
C ILE A 170 -4.31 16.39 -0.84
N LYS A 171 -5.61 16.70 -0.73
CA LYS A 171 -6.10 18.09 -0.77
C LYS A 171 -5.48 18.95 0.34
N THR A 172 -5.41 18.40 1.54
CA THR A 172 -4.83 19.07 2.71
C THR A 172 -3.32 19.26 2.55
N ASP A 173 -2.61 18.24 2.06
CA ASP A 173 -1.18 18.30 1.73
C ASP A 173 -0.86 19.39 0.69
N LEU A 174 -1.75 19.57 -0.30
CA LEU A 174 -1.65 20.64 -1.30
C LEU A 174 -2.04 22.04 -0.76
N GLY A 175 -2.40 22.17 0.52
CA GLY A 175 -2.79 23.43 1.16
C GLY A 175 -4.18 23.94 0.75
N ILE A 176 -5.01 23.10 0.13
CA ILE A 176 -6.36 23.48 -0.31
C ILE A 176 -7.31 23.39 0.89
N SER A 177 -7.96 24.49 1.23
CA SER A 177 -8.84 24.59 2.41
C SER A 177 -9.97 25.60 2.24
N GLY A 178 -11.03 25.46 3.03
CA GLY A 178 -12.14 26.41 3.08
C GLY A 178 -13.17 26.26 1.95
N ARG A 179 -13.89 27.34 1.62
CA ARG A 179 -15.04 27.36 0.70
C ARG A 179 -14.67 27.46 -0.79
N LYS A 180 -13.45 27.90 -1.12
CA LYS A 180 -12.98 28.17 -2.50
C LYS A 180 -12.05 27.09 -3.04
N GLN A 181 -12.32 25.83 -2.72
CA GLN A 181 -11.42 24.70 -3.02
C GLN A 181 -11.16 24.55 -4.52
N GLU A 182 -12.15 24.83 -5.36
CA GLU A 182 -12.03 24.69 -6.81
C GLU A 182 -11.20 25.81 -7.45
N GLU A 183 -11.34 27.04 -6.96
CA GLU A 183 -10.49 28.16 -7.36
C GLU A 183 -9.04 27.91 -6.95
N GLN A 184 -8.82 27.44 -5.70
CA GLN A 184 -7.50 27.11 -5.19
C GLN A 184 -6.84 25.98 -5.99
N LEU A 185 -7.55 24.88 -6.23
CA LEU A 185 -7.05 23.79 -7.07
C LEU A 185 -6.73 24.28 -8.49
N ASN A 186 -7.48 25.26 -8.99
CA ASN A 186 -7.25 25.82 -10.30
C ASN A 186 -6.03 26.74 -10.39
N SER A 187 -5.71 27.44 -9.31
CA SER A 187 -4.57 28.36 -9.21
C SER A 187 -3.26 27.70 -8.80
N LEU A 188 -3.29 26.47 -8.29
CA LEU A 188 -2.09 25.75 -7.88
C LEU A 188 -1.23 25.35 -9.08
N ASP A 189 0.08 25.59 -8.97
CA ASP A 189 1.09 25.10 -9.91
C ASP A 189 1.43 23.63 -9.64
N ILE A 190 0.45 22.76 -9.88
CA ILE A 190 0.59 21.30 -9.77
C ILE A 190 0.44 20.64 -11.15
N PRO A 191 1.00 19.44 -11.35
CA PRO A 191 0.87 18.72 -12.62
C PRO A 191 -0.58 18.55 -13.06
N LEU A 192 -0.83 18.77 -14.36
CA LEU A 192 -2.19 18.69 -14.94
C LEU A 192 -2.86 17.32 -14.70
N ASN A 193 -2.07 16.24 -14.74
CA ASN A 193 -2.57 14.89 -14.47
C ASN A 193 -3.06 14.74 -13.02
N LEU A 194 -2.31 15.25 -12.04
CA LEU A 194 -2.70 15.24 -10.63
C LEU A 194 -4.02 15.99 -10.44
N LYS A 195 -4.12 17.20 -11.03
CA LYS A 195 -5.34 18.01 -11.01
C LYS A 195 -6.54 17.29 -11.64
N ARG A 196 -6.33 16.64 -12.80
CA ARG A 196 -7.36 15.85 -13.50
C ARG A 196 -7.83 14.67 -12.64
N ASN A 197 -6.91 13.95 -11.99
CA ASN A 197 -7.25 12.79 -11.17
C ASN A 197 -7.96 13.18 -9.86
N MET A 198 -7.59 14.31 -9.25
CA MET A 198 -8.34 14.91 -8.14
C MET A 198 -9.80 15.19 -8.54
N ASN A 199 -10.03 15.79 -9.72
CA ASN A 199 -11.38 16.07 -10.23
C ASN A 199 -12.18 14.81 -10.56
N LYS A 200 -11.53 13.74 -11.04
CA LYS A 200 -12.17 12.44 -11.27
C LYS A 200 -12.67 11.84 -9.95
N ILE A 201 -11.83 11.80 -8.92
CA ILE A 201 -12.22 11.29 -7.60
C ILE A 201 -13.32 12.16 -6.98
N LYS A 202 -13.22 13.50 -7.04
CA LYS A 202 -14.30 14.42 -6.61
C LYS A 202 -15.61 14.18 -7.36
N SER A 203 -15.57 13.86 -8.65
CA SER A 203 -16.78 13.49 -9.39
C SER A 203 -17.39 12.18 -8.84
N SER A 204 -16.54 11.22 -8.50
CA SER A 204 -16.95 9.99 -7.81
C SER A 204 -17.45 10.24 -6.37
N THR A 205 -17.07 11.35 -5.70
CA THR A 205 -17.62 11.70 -4.38
C THR A 205 -19.10 12.11 -4.39
N LYS A 206 -19.66 12.46 -5.55
CA LYS A 206 -21.12 12.62 -5.68
C LYS A 206 -21.84 11.28 -5.67
N LEU A 207 -21.22 10.23 -6.22
CA LEU A 207 -21.71 8.85 -6.15
C LEU A 207 -21.57 8.26 -4.73
N LEU A 208 -20.56 8.71 -3.99
CA LEU A 208 -20.36 8.40 -2.57
C LEU A 208 -21.51 8.91 -1.67
N ASN A 209 -22.00 10.12 -1.96
CA ASN A 209 -22.89 10.87 -1.07
C ASN A 209 -24.37 10.81 -1.47
N ASN A 210 -24.71 10.30 -2.67
CA ASN A 210 -26.11 10.14 -3.08
C ASN A 210 -26.62 8.74 -2.67
N ASP A 211 -27.60 8.73 -1.76
CA ASP A 211 -28.47 7.60 -1.36
C ASP A 211 -27.83 6.22 -1.37
N GLY A 212 -26.99 5.97 -0.36
CA GLY A 212 -26.43 4.65 -0.06
C GLY A 212 -25.56 4.14 -1.19
N GLY A 213 -24.34 4.67 -1.31
CA GLY A 213 -23.35 4.26 -2.32
C GLY A 213 -23.35 2.74 -2.47
N ILE A 214 -23.39 2.23 -3.71
CA ILE A 214 -23.66 0.86 -4.21
C ILE A 214 -23.80 -0.29 -3.18
N PHE A 215 -22.93 -0.39 -2.17
CA PHE A 215 -22.98 -1.37 -1.06
C PHE A 215 -23.97 -1.07 0.08
N TYR A 216 -24.34 0.20 0.29
CA TYR A 216 -25.28 0.65 1.31
C TYR A 216 -26.71 0.77 0.77
N LYS A 217 -26.97 0.32 -0.47
CA LYS A 217 -28.34 0.03 -0.92
C LYS A 217 -28.92 -1.02 0.02
N ARG A 218 -29.89 -0.57 0.82
CA ARG A 218 -30.68 -1.30 1.84
C ARG A 218 -30.66 -2.83 1.66
N HIS A 219 -30.07 -3.53 2.63
CA HIS A 219 -30.13 -4.98 2.88
C HIS A 219 -30.12 -5.91 1.64
N GLY A 220 -28.98 -6.59 1.39
CA GLY A 220 -28.91 -7.75 0.48
C GLY A 220 -28.44 -7.47 -0.94
N HIS A 221 -28.00 -6.24 -1.24
CA HIS A 221 -27.46 -5.88 -2.55
C HIS A 221 -26.01 -6.37 -2.71
N ASN A 222 -25.82 -7.46 -3.45
CA ASN A 222 -24.50 -7.96 -3.83
C ASN A 222 -24.22 -7.58 -5.31
N PRO A 223 -23.28 -6.67 -5.59
CA PRO A 223 -22.90 -6.33 -6.98
C PRO A 223 -22.19 -7.49 -7.70
N PHE A 224 -21.83 -8.55 -7.00
CA PHE A 224 -21.31 -9.80 -7.57
C PHE A 224 -22.39 -10.87 -7.78
N ASN A 225 -23.67 -10.56 -7.54
CA ASN A 225 -24.76 -11.48 -7.88
C ASN A 225 -25.04 -11.41 -9.40
N PRO A 226 -24.75 -12.47 -10.17
CA PRO A 226 -24.99 -12.48 -11.62
C PRO A 226 -26.48 -12.36 -11.98
N GLU A 227 -27.39 -12.61 -11.05
CA GLU A 227 -28.84 -12.47 -11.26
C GLU A 227 -29.32 -11.02 -11.12
N ASN A 228 -28.46 -10.10 -10.65
CA ASN A 228 -28.79 -8.69 -10.59
C ASN A 228 -28.50 -8.02 -11.95
N PRO A 229 -29.52 -7.46 -12.63
CA PRO A 229 -29.36 -6.84 -13.96
C PRO A 229 -28.48 -5.59 -13.96
N LYS A 230 -28.10 -5.05 -12.78
CA LYS A 230 -27.19 -3.91 -12.62
C LYS A 230 -25.78 -4.30 -12.15
N SER A 231 -25.52 -5.58 -11.90
CA SER A 231 -24.25 -6.07 -11.35
C SER A 231 -23.03 -5.69 -12.21
N GLU A 232 -23.14 -5.80 -13.53
CA GLU A 232 -22.05 -5.48 -14.46
C GLU A 232 -21.73 -3.98 -14.49
N GLU A 233 -22.75 -3.12 -14.57
CA GLU A 233 -22.57 -1.66 -14.53
C GLU A 233 -21.96 -1.21 -13.21
N GLU A 234 -22.43 -1.77 -12.09
CA GLU A 234 -21.92 -1.47 -10.76
C GLU A 234 -20.47 -1.95 -10.59
N LEU A 235 -20.13 -3.14 -11.08
CA LEU A 235 -18.77 -3.66 -11.07
C LEU A 235 -17.82 -2.78 -11.91
N ASN A 236 -18.25 -2.35 -13.09
CA ASN A 236 -17.50 -1.43 -13.94
C ASN A 236 -17.27 -0.09 -13.24
N GLN A 237 -18.27 0.44 -12.55
CA GLN A 237 -18.12 1.67 -11.76
C GLN A 237 -17.10 1.51 -10.62
N LEU A 238 -17.13 0.37 -9.90
CA LEU A 238 -16.15 0.07 -8.85
C LEU A 238 -14.73 0.03 -9.40
N ASN A 239 -14.53 -0.65 -10.55
CA ASN A 239 -13.24 -0.73 -11.21
C ASN A 239 -12.75 0.66 -11.64
N HIS A 240 -13.62 1.49 -12.22
CA HIS A 240 -13.28 2.87 -12.56
C HIS A 240 -12.83 3.70 -11.35
N ILE A 241 -13.46 3.52 -10.18
CA ILE A 241 -13.04 4.23 -8.96
C ILE A 241 -11.67 3.72 -8.51
N LYS A 242 -11.43 2.41 -8.54
CA LYS A 242 -10.11 1.83 -8.22
C LYS A 242 -9.01 2.36 -9.13
N ASP A 243 -9.29 2.47 -10.42
CA ASP A 243 -8.36 3.03 -11.39
C ASP A 243 -8.12 4.53 -11.14
N HIS A 244 -9.17 5.31 -10.89
CA HIS A 244 -9.03 6.73 -10.54
C HIS A 244 -8.22 6.93 -9.26
N MET A 245 -8.40 6.08 -8.25
CA MET A 245 -7.62 6.15 -7.00
C MET A 245 -6.16 5.84 -7.26
N LYS A 246 -5.89 4.76 -8.02
CA LYS A 246 -4.54 4.36 -8.40
C LYS A 246 -3.80 5.49 -9.12
N GLU A 247 -4.44 6.09 -10.13
CA GLU A 247 -3.88 7.18 -10.90
C GLU A 247 -3.67 8.46 -10.06
N LEU A 248 -4.59 8.74 -9.13
CA LEU A 248 -4.44 9.85 -8.19
C LEU A 248 -3.23 9.65 -7.26
N VAL A 249 -3.14 8.49 -6.61
CA VAL A 249 -2.03 8.18 -5.70
C VAL A 249 -0.69 8.18 -6.45
N TYR A 250 -0.64 7.60 -7.65
CA TYR A 250 0.55 7.59 -8.49
C TYR A 250 1.05 9.01 -8.82
N GLU A 251 0.18 9.87 -9.35
CA GLU A 251 0.56 11.25 -9.72
C GLU A 251 0.93 12.10 -8.50
N TRP A 252 0.28 11.87 -7.35
CA TRP A 252 0.63 12.57 -6.11
C TRP A 252 1.98 12.14 -5.55
N PHE A 253 2.32 10.83 -5.60
CA PHE A 253 3.65 10.34 -5.23
C PHE A 253 4.71 10.93 -6.14
N LYS A 254 4.48 10.91 -7.47
CA LYS A 254 5.38 11.50 -8.46
C LYS A 254 5.64 12.99 -8.17
N TYR A 255 4.59 13.75 -7.90
CA TYR A 255 4.72 15.17 -7.52
C TYR A 255 5.59 15.38 -6.27
N ASN A 256 5.43 14.54 -5.24
CA ASN A 256 6.25 14.62 -4.03
C ASN A 256 7.73 14.30 -4.28
N ILE A 257 8.04 13.36 -5.18
CA ILE A 257 9.41 13.07 -5.61
C ILE A 257 10.01 14.30 -6.29
N GLU A 258 9.31 14.86 -7.28
CA GLU A 258 9.78 16.03 -8.04
C GLU A 258 9.95 17.27 -7.15
N LYS A 259 9.04 17.48 -6.18
CA LYS A 259 9.13 18.57 -5.20
C LYS A 259 10.36 18.42 -4.30
N LYS A 260 10.68 17.20 -3.84
CA LYS A 260 11.88 16.90 -3.03
C LYS A 260 13.16 17.19 -3.83
N GLU A 261 13.19 16.88 -5.12
CA GLU A 261 14.32 17.18 -6.00
C GLU A 261 14.54 18.69 -6.21
N ARG A 262 13.46 19.48 -6.34
CA ARG A 262 13.54 20.95 -6.48
C ARG A 262 13.95 21.69 -5.20
N SER A 263 13.85 21.04 -4.04
CA SER A 263 14.13 21.64 -2.73
C SER A 263 15.57 21.38 -2.25
N LYS A 264 16.37 20.65 -3.03
CA LYS A 264 17.81 20.42 -2.81
C LYS A 264 18.63 21.41 -3.62
#